data_AF-A0A6L3ACT4-F1
#
_entry.id   AF-A0A6L3ACT4-F1
#
_cell.length_a   1.000
_cell.length_b   1.000
_cell.length_c   1.000
_cell.angle_alpha   90.00
_cell.angle_beta   90.00
_cell.angle_gamma   90.00
#
_symmetry.space_group_name_H-M   'P 1'
#
loop_
_entity.id
_entity.type
_entity.pdbx_description
1 polymer ?
#
loop_
_entity_poly.entity_id
_entity_poly.type
_entity_poly.pdbx_seq_one_letter_code
_entity_poly.pdbx_strand_id
1 'polypeptide(L)'
;MAEIPLPDHVTIRRRDGQREVLLHRSVAVIGDDRVEIKAARSTIFLPLAGLAFCAAAGYLMVARMGHLPFWVLVLLLVAMIFLVPLSGMSLVNSIVGAEVVADRAKNSVTWQQGYLGMGVGTKELTPFEKIAHLEVTVEGGEPNRWQDLADDLRQFELSLVKVSGKRLRIARVPVPAFGETDGMDRTLAVGQAISAITGAPIRLPEGWEMVEIDTGTGEIVSPGKGSLPPADEKKEKNGRSS
;
A
#
# COMPACT_ATOMS: atom_id res chain seq x y z
N MET A 1 -11.42 4.98 21.83
CA MET A 1 -10.30 4.64 20.93
C MET A 1 -10.75 3.44 20.14
N ALA A 2 -11.04 3.59 18.84
CA ALA A 2 -11.48 2.49 18.01
C ALA A 2 -10.24 1.86 17.38
N GLU A 3 -9.88 0.64 17.80
CA GLU A 3 -8.93 -0.18 17.05
C GLU A 3 -9.50 -0.37 15.64
N ILE A 4 -8.77 0.05 14.61
CA ILE A 4 -9.17 -0.22 13.23
C ILE A 4 -9.04 -1.74 13.03
N PRO A 5 -10.12 -2.50 12.82
CA PRO A 5 -10.01 -3.92 12.56
C PRO A 5 -9.31 -4.09 11.21
N LEU A 6 -8.11 -4.67 11.21
CA LEU A 6 -7.37 -4.99 9.99
C LEU A 6 -7.17 -6.50 9.94
N PRO A 7 -7.22 -7.14 8.77
CA PRO A 7 -7.07 -8.58 8.66
C PRO A 7 -5.71 -9.06 9.17
N ASP A 8 -5.69 -10.02 10.08
CA ASP A 8 -4.45 -10.53 10.70
C ASP A 8 -3.56 -11.29 9.69
N HIS A 9 -4.14 -11.87 8.63
CA HIS A 9 -3.36 -12.58 7.60
C HIS A 9 -2.55 -11.65 6.68
N VAL A 10 -2.90 -10.36 6.68
CA VAL A 10 -2.29 -9.35 5.79
C VAL A 10 -1.43 -8.35 6.55
N THR A 11 -1.63 -8.24 7.87
CA THR A 11 -0.90 -7.30 8.71
C THR A 11 0.23 -7.96 9.47
N ILE A 12 1.38 -7.29 9.49
CA ILE A 12 2.51 -7.67 10.33
C ILE A 12 2.57 -6.66 11.48
N ARG A 13 2.38 -7.13 12.71
CA ARG A 13 2.55 -6.28 13.91
C ARG A 13 4.03 -6.08 14.20
N ARG A 14 4.45 -4.82 14.29
CA ARG A 14 5.80 -4.46 14.74
C ARG A 14 5.86 -4.33 16.26
N ARG A 15 7.09 -4.41 16.79
CA ARG A 15 7.38 -4.21 18.23
C ARG A 15 7.07 -2.80 18.73
N ASP A 16 6.97 -1.82 17.83
CA ASP A 16 6.64 -0.42 18.11
C ASP A 16 5.12 -0.17 18.17
N GLY A 17 4.29 -1.22 18.03
CA GLY A 17 2.82 -1.13 18.03
C GLY A 17 2.23 -0.76 16.67
N GLN A 18 3.05 -0.41 15.66
CA GLN A 18 2.58 -0.13 14.32
C GLN A 18 2.27 -1.42 13.55
N ARG A 19 1.37 -1.31 12.56
CA ARG A 19 0.99 -2.42 11.67
C ARG A 19 1.55 -2.17 10.28
N GLU A 20 2.21 -3.16 9.68
CA GLU A 20 2.75 -3.07 8.32
C GLU A 20 1.95 -3.97 7.38
N VAL A 21 1.54 -3.45 6.21
CA VAL A 21 0.92 -4.20 5.12
C VAL A 21 1.86 -4.19 3.91
N LEU A 22 2.17 -5.37 3.38
CA LEU A 22 3.07 -5.53 2.24
C LEU A 22 2.31 -5.37 0.91
N LEU A 23 2.67 -4.35 0.15
CA LEU A 23 2.07 -3.97 -1.14
C LEU A 23 3.02 -4.32 -2.30
N HIS A 24 3.71 -5.47 -2.20
CA HIS A 24 4.77 -5.93 -3.10
C HIS A 24 6.07 -5.10 -3.05
N ARG A 25 6.11 -3.94 -3.70
CA ARG A 25 7.31 -3.07 -3.73
C ARG A 25 7.26 -1.89 -2.76
N SER A 26 6.12 -1.68 -2.14
CA SER A 26 5.90 -0.71 -1.08
C SER A 26 5.32 -1.39 0.16
N VAL A 27 5.40 -0.69 1.28
CA VAL A 27 4.87 -1.11 2.57
C VAL A 27 4.05 0.04 3.11
N ALA A 28 2.79 -0.24 3.46
CA ALA A 28 1.97 0.69 4.22
C ALA A 28 2.24 0.46 5.72
N VAL A 29 2.66 1.52 6.41
CA VAL A 29 2.86 1.56 7.85
C VAL A 29 1.67 2.30 8.43
N ILE A 30 0.91 1.60 9.25
CA ILE A 30 -0.34 2.07 9.81
C ILE A 30 -0.12 2.29 11.30
N GLY A 31 -0.13 3.56 11.71
CA GLY A 31 -0.28 3.99 13.09
C GLY A 31 -1.68 4.57 13.34
N ASP A 32 -1.95 4.96 14.58
CA ASP A 32 -3.30 5.39 15.00
C ASP A 32 -3.75 6.70 14.34
N ASP A 33 -2.82 7.65 14.18
CA ASP A 33 -3.10 8.99 13.63
C ASP A 33 -2.37 9.26 12.31
N ARG A 34 -1.58 8.29 11.82
CA ARG A 34 -0.74 8.48 10.63
C ARG A 34 -0.58 7.18 9.86
N VAL A 35 -0.81 7.25 8.55
CA VAL A 35 -0.54 6.17 7.60
C VAL A 35 0.53 6.64 6.63
N GLU A 36 1.60 5.86 6.49
CA GLU A 36 2.71 6.13 5.59
C GLU A 36 2.89 4.99 4.61
N ILE A 37 3.01 5.30 3.32
CA ILE A 37 3.33 4.31 2.29
C ILE A 37 4.75 4.59 1.83
N LYS A 38 5.65 3.65 2.09
CA LYS A 38 7.09 3.77 1.80
C LYS A 38 7.55 2.63 0.91
N ALA A 39 8.66 2.82 0.20
CA ALA A 39 9.30 1.72 -0.53
C ALA A 39 9.67 0.57 0.42
N ALA A 40 9.56 -0.66 -0.05
CA ALA A 40 9.95 -1.83 0.74
C ALA A 40 11.46 -1.81 0.98
N ARG A 41 11.89 -2.07 2.23
CA ARG A 41 13.32 -2.10 2.59
C ARG A 41 14.11 -3.14 1.79
N SER A 42 13.45 -4.15 1.23
CA SER A 42 14.05 -5.16 0.36
C SER A 42 14.65 -4.57 -0.93
N THR A 43 14.18 -3.41 -1.38
CA THR A 43 14.73 -2.76 -2.59
C THR A 43 16.13 -2.19 -2.38
N ILE A 44 16.60 -2.09 -1.12
CA ILE A 44 17.93 -1.58 -0.76
C ILE A 44 19.05 -2.61 -1.05
N PHE A 45 18.74 -3.91 -1.01
CA PHE A 45 19.77 -4.95 -1.14
C PHE A 45 20.45 -4.99 -2.50
N LEU A 46 19.67 -4.85 -3.58
CA LEU A 46 20.19 -4.87 -4.95
C LEU A 46 21.20 -3.74 -5.22
N PRO A 47 20.90 -2.46 -4.92
CA PRO A 47 21.87 -1.39 -5.12
C PRO A 47 23.07 -1.50 -4.17
N LEU A 48 22.88 -1.98 -2.93
CA LEU A 48 24.02 -2.24 -2.04
C LEU A 48 24.96 -3.33 -2.61
N ALA A 49 24.39 -4.41 -3.14
CA ALA A 49 25.17 -5.46 -3.79
C ALA A 49 25.92 -4.93 -5.02
N GLY A 50 25.28 -4.07 -5.83
CA GLY A 50 25.91 -3.40 -6.97
C GLY A 50 27.09 -2.51 -6.55
N LEU A 51 26.93 -1.70 -5.49
CA LEU A 51 28.02 -0.88 -4.95
C LEU A 51 29.14 -1.73 -4.35
N ALA A 52 28.81 -2.80 -3.63
CA ALA A 52 29.79 -3.74 -3.09
C ALA A 52 30.60 -4.41 -4.20
N PHE A 53 29.93 -4.81 -5.29
CA PHE A 53 30.60 -5.33 -6.49
C PHE A 53 31.55 -4.30 -7.10
N CYS A 54 31.11 -3.05 -7.29
CA CYS A 54 31.97 -1.98 -7.80
C CYS A 54 33.18 -1.71 -6.89
N ALA A 55 32.99 -1.73 -5.58
CA ALA A 55 34.08 -1.57 -4.62
C ALA A 55 35.08 -2.73 -4.71
N ALA A 56 34.59 -3.97 -4.79
CA ALA A 56 35.43 -5.16 -4.95
C ALA A 56 36.18 -5.16 -6.29
N ALA A 57 35.51 -4.77 -7.38
CA ALA A 57 36.11 -4.62 -8.71
C ALA A 57 37.23 -3.57 -8.70
N GLY A 58 36.96 -2.39 -8.14
CA GLY A 58 37.95 -1.32 -8.01
C GLY A 58 39.15 -1.75 -7.17
N TYR A 59 38.91 -2.41 -6.03
CA TYR A 59 39.98 -2.98 -5.20
C TYR A 59 40.81 -4.01 -5.96
N LEU A 60 40.17 -4.93 -6.69
CA LEU A 60 40.84 -5.95 -7.49
C LEU A 60 41.74 -5.33 -8.57
N MET A 61 41.27 -4.28 -9.24
CA MET A 61 42.03 -3.56 -10.27
C MET A 61 43.30 -2.93 -9.69
N VAL A 62 43.21 -2.34 -8.50
CA VAL A 62 44.36 -1.72 -7.81
C VAL A 62 45.32 -2.79 -7.27
N ALA A 63 44.79 -3.81 -6.58
CA ALA A 63 45.60 -4.83 -5.91
C ALA A 63 46.30 -5.79 -6.89
N ARG A 64 45.75 -5.98 -8.09
CA ARG A 64 46.30 -6.87 -9.15
C ARG A 64 46.72 -6.11 -10.39
N MET A 65 47.03 -4.82 -10.24
CA MET A 65 47.51 -3.98 -11.32
C MET A 65 48.76 -4.62 -11.96
N GLY A 66 48.72 -4.85 -13.28
CA GLY A 66 49.80 -5.52 -14.03
C GLY A 66 49.67 -7.04 -14.19
N HIS A 67 48.79 -7.70 -13.43
CA HIS A 67 48.52 -9.15 -13.56
C HIS A 67 47.19 -9.47 -14.24
N LEU A 68 46.30 -8.49 -14.36
CA LEU A 68 45.03 -8.66 -15.05
C LEU A 68 45.19 -8.40 -16.56
N PRO A 69 44.61 -9.25 -17.43
CA PRO A 69 44.57 -8.98 -18.86
C PRO A 69 43.92 -7.62 -19.14
N PHE A 70 44.46 -6.89 -20.11
CA PHE A 70 43.95 -5.55 -20.48
C PHE A 70 42.43 -5.53 -20.72
N TRP A 71 41.91 -6.53 -21.42
CA TRP A 71 40.47 -6.65 -21.69
C TRP A 71 39.61 -6.78 -20.43
N VAL A 72 40.12 -7.45 -19.39
CA VAL A 72 39.41 -7.58 -18.12
C VAL A 72 39.32 -6.22 -17.43
N LEU A 73 40.41 -5.44 -17.45
CA LEU A 73 40.42 -4.08 -16.89
C LEU A 73 39.42 -3.17 -17.61
N VAL A 74 39.37 -3.22 -18.95
CA VAL A 74 38.42 -2.44 -19.74
C VAL A 74 36.98 -2.83 -19.41
N LEU A 75 36.66 -4.13 -19.36
CA LEU A 75 35.31 -4.60 -19.04
C LEU A 75 34.87 -4.21 -17.64
N LEU A 76 35.76 -4.34 -16.63
CA LEU A 76 35.47 -3.92 -15.27
C LEU A 76 35.23 -2.41 -15.19
N LEU A 77 36.06 -1.61 -15.87
CA LEU A 77 35.89 -0.16 -15.91
C LEU A 77 34.55 0.24 -16.55
N VAL A 78 34.21 -0.34 -17.71
CA VAL A 78 32.93 -0.09 -18.38
C VAL A 78 31.76 -0.50 -17.50
N ALA A 79 31.82 -1.67 -16.87
CA ALA A 79 30.78 -2.12 -15.94
C ALA A 79 30.59 -1.13 -14.78
N MET A 80 31.69 -0.66 -14.17
CA MET A 80 31.64 0.30 -13.07
C MET A 80 31.06 1.66 -13.49
N ILE A 81 31.36 2.14 -14.69
CA ILE A 81 30.81 3.40 -15.23
C ILE A 81 29.27 3.37 -15.24
N PHE A 82 28.65 2.22 -15.50
CA PHE A 82 27.18 2.09 -15.49
C PHE A 82 26.62 1.66 -14.13
N LEU A 83 27.25 0.69 -13.45
CA LEU A 83 26.73 0.16 -12.20
C LEU A 83 26.76 1.17 -11.07
N VAL A 84 27.81 2.00 -10.97
CA VAL A 84 27.92 3.01 -9.89
C VAL A 84 26.77 4.01 -9.92
N PRO A 85 26.48 4.73 -11.02
CA PRO A 85 25.36 5.67 -11.06
C PRO A 85 24.01 4.97 -10.92
N LEU A 86 23.83 3.79 -11.54
CA LEU A 86 22.58 3.04 -11.45
C LEU A 86 22.29 2.59 -10.00
N SER A 87 23.30 2.02 -9.34
CA SER A 87 23.18 1.56 -7.95
C SER A 87 23.05 2.74 -6.99
N GLY A 88 23.78 3.84 -7.22
CA GLY A 88 23.66 5.07 -6.44
C GLY A 88 22.25 5.65 -6.50
N MET A 89 21.70 5.84 -7.71
CA MET A 89 20.33 6.35 -7.89
C MET A 89 19.29 5.41 -7.30
N SER A 90 19.43 4.09 -7.50
CA SER A 90 18.52 3.09 -6.95
C SER A 90 18.57 3.03 -5.42
N LEU A 91 19.76 3.19 -4.82
CA LEU A 91 19.92 3.24 -3.37
C LEU A 91 19.21 4.45 -2.78
N VAL A 92 19.43 5.64 -3.36
CA VAL A 92 18.78 6.88 -2.92
C VAL A 92 17.27 6.75 -3.01
N ASN A 93 16.74 6.23 -4.12
CA ASN A 93 15.29 6.00 -4.28
C ASN A 93 14.73 5.00 -3.27
N SER A 94 15.53 4.02 -2.82
CA SER A 94 15.10 3.04 -1.83
C SER A 94 15.15 3.56 -0.38
N ILE A 95 15.96 4.59 -0.12
CA ILE A 95 16.13 5.19 1.21
C ILE A 95 15.16 6.36 1.43
N VAL A 96 14.93 7.18 0.41
CA VAL A 96 14.20 8.44 0.56
C VAL A 96 12.69 8.23 0.50
N GLY A 97 12.10 8.15 1.70
CA GLY A 97 10.83 8.80 2.04
C GLY A 97 9.54 8.09 1.63
N ALA A 98 8.52 8.21 2.47
CA ALA A 98 7.19 7.73 2.16
C ALA A 98 6.63 8.45 0.92
N GLU A 99 6.21 7.71 -0.10
CA GLU A 99 5.59 8.23 -1.32
C GLU A 99 4.28 8.96 -1.00
N VAL A 100 3.52 8.42 -0.03
CA VAL A 100 2.24 8.96 0.42
C VAL A 100 2.18 8.97 1.94
N VAL A 101 1.75 10.08 2.52
CA VAL A 101 1.54 10.23 3.96
C VAL A 101 0.17 10.84 4.21
N ALA A 102 -0.70 10.09 4.88
CA ALA A 102 -1.94 10.59 5.46
C ALA A 102 -1.72 10.86 6.95
N ASP A 103 -1.95 12.09 7.39
CA ASP A 103 -1.64 12.54 8.75
C ASP A 103 -2.84 13.30 9.33
N ARG A 104 -3.41 12.76 10.42
CA ARG A 104 -4.57 13.35 11.09
C ARG A 104 -4.25 14.72 11.66
N ALA A 105 -3.07 14.90 12.25
CA ALA A 105 -2.68 16.16 12.87
C ALA A 105 -2.53 17.28 11.84
N LYS A 106 -2.14 16.94 10.60
CA LYS A 106 -2.04 17.88 9.48
C LYS A 106 -3.31 17.99 8.64
N ASN A 107 -4.36 17.23 8.99
CA ASN A 107 -5.64 17.18 8.29
C ASN A 107 -5.50 17.06 6.75
N SER A 108 -4.49 16.31 6.29
CA SER A 108 -4.15 16.23 4.87
C SER A 108 -3.43 14.94 4.49
N VAL A 109 -3.61 14.55 3.22
CA VAL A 109 -2.86 13.50 2.55
C VAL A 109 -1.85 14.19 1.63
N THR A 110 -0.59 13.80 1.75
CA THR A 110 0.54 14.38 1.02
C THR A 110 1.22 13.33 0.17
N TRP A 111 1.45 13.67 -1.09
CA TRP A 111 2.30 12.91 -2.00
C TRP A 111 3.66 13.58 -2.04
N GLN A 112 4.69 12.84 -1.63
CA GLN A 112 6.05 13.35 -1.63
C GLN A 112 6.70 13.05 -2.97
N GLN A 113 7.45 14.03 -3.50
CA GLN A 113 8.22 13.80 -4.71
C GLN A 113 9.47 12.99 -4.38
N GLY A 114 9.52 11.73 -4.84
CA GLY A 114 10.75 10.94 -4.91
C GLY A 114 11.78 11.69 -5.75
N TYR A 115 12.96 11.92 -5.19
CA TYR A 115 13.80 13.04 -5.60
C TYR A 115 14.64 12.79 -6.84
N LEU A 116 14.63 13.76 -7.76
CA LEU A 116 15.79 14.05 -8.60
C LEU A 116 16.02 15.58 -8.59
N GLY A 117 16.69 16.07 -7.55
CA GLY A 117 17.67 17.17 -7.67
C GLY A 117 17.41 18.57 -7.10
N MET A 118 16.19 19.04 -6.74
CA MET A 118 15.97 20.49 -6.42
C MET A 118 14.78 20.85 -5.50
N GLY A 119 14.86 20.61 -4.19
CA GLY A 119 13.87 21.02 -3.16
C GLY A 119 12.90 19.92 -2.70
N VAL A 120 13.01 19.49 -1.42
CA VAL A 120 12.08 18.55 -0.75
C VAL A 120 10.69 19.14 -0.80
N GLY A 121 9.90 18.66 -1.76
CA GLY A 121 8.63 19.24 -2.15
C GLY A 121 7.49 18.22 -2.07
N THR A 122 6.36 18.69 -1.57
CA THR A 122 5.08 17.98 -1.69
C THR A 122 4.63 18.11 -3.14
N LYS A 123 4.59 16.99 -3.88
CA LYS A 123 4.04 16.95 -5.24
C LYS A 123 2.58 17.39 -5.22
N GLU A 124 1.85 16.90 -4.23
CA GLU A 124 0.44 17.20 -4.09
C GLU A 124 0.01 17.09 -2.62
N LEU A 125 -0.72 18.10 -2.15
CA LEU A 125 -1.34 18.10 -0.83
C LEU A 125 -2.85 18.13 -1.02
N THR A 126 -3.54 17.22 -0.36
CA THR A 126 -5.00 17.13 -0.39
C THR A 126 -5.53 17.19 1.03
N PRO A 127 -6.13 18.32 1.45
CA PRO A 127 -6.83 18.41 2.72
C PRO A 127 -7.98 17.40 2.78
N PHE A 128 -8.33 16.90 3.96
CA PHE A 128 -9.36 15.86 4.08
C PHE A 128 -10.72 16.29 3.55
N GLU A 129 -11.05 17.57 3.71
CA GLU A 129 -12.28 18.19 3.18
C GLU A 129 -12.39 18.12 1.64
N LYS A 130 -11.26 17.98 0.94
CA LYS A 130 -11.22 17.89 -0.53
C LYS A 130 -11.25 16.44 -1.03
N ILE A 131 -11.35 15.46 -0.13
CA ILE A 131 -11.47 14.04 -0.48
C ILE A 131 -12.94 13.72 -0.68
N ALA A 132 -13.30 13.23 -1.87
CA ALA A 132 -14.65 12.76 -2.13
C ALA A 132 -14.83 11.31 -1.65
N HIS A 133 -13.91 10.43 -2.03
CA HIS A 133 -13.89 9.02 -1.65
C HIS A 133 -12.53 8.40 -1.98
N LEU A 134 -12.29 7.22 -1.41
CA LEU A 134 -11.23 6.31 -1.82
C LEU A 134 -11.84 5.31 -2.82
N GLU A 135 -11.14 5.01 -3.90
CA GLU A 135 -11.59 4.14 -4.97
C GLU A 135 -10.60 2.99 -5.12
N VAL A 136 -11.10 1.75 -5.08
CA VAL A 136 -10.33 0.56 -5.41
C VAL A 136 -10.68 0.13 -6.83
N THR A 137 -9.68 0.07 -7.71
CA THR A 137 -9.85 -0.38 -9.10
C THR A 137 -9.03 -1.64 -9.35
N VAL A 138 -9.56 -2.53 -10.18
CA VAL A 138 -8.85 -3.77 -10.59
C VAL A 138 -8.57 -3.67 -12.08
N GLU A 139 -7.29 -3.72 -12.44
CA GLU A 139 -6.85 -3.83 -13.82
C GLU A 139 -6.49 -5.29 -14.14
N GLY A 140 -6.69 -5.69 -15.40
CA GLY A 140 -6.33 -7.00 -15.93
C GLY A 140 -7.42 -8.06 -15.86
N GLY A 141 -8.57 -7.79 -15.23
CA GLY A 141 -9.72 -8.70 -15.12
C GLY A 141 -10.57 -8.87 -16.38
N GLU A 142 -10.58 -7.85 -17.25
CA GLU A 142 -11.31 -7.91 -18.51
C GLU A 142 -10.46 -8.58 -19.61
N PRO A 143 -11.08 -9.38 -20.49
CA PRO A 143 -10.37 -9.96 -21.63
C PRO A 143 -9.76 -8.84 -22.46
N ASN A 144 -8.45 -8.93 -22.69
CA ASN A 144 -7.76 -7.96 -23.51
C ASN A 144 -8.36 -8.00 -24.93
N ARG A 145 -8.75 -6.83 -25.47
CA ARG A 145 -9.34 -6.66 -26.81
C ARG A 145 -8.54 -7.38 -27.92
N TRP A 146 -7.26 -7.66 -27.67
CA TRP A 146 -6.36 -8.30 -28.63
C TRP A 146 -6.17 -9.81 -28.48
N GLN A 147 -6.46 -10.40 -27.32
CA GLN A 147 -6.11 -11.79 -27.03
C GLN A 147 -7.29 -12.65 -26.55
N ASP A 148 -8.46 -12.09 -26.22
CA ASP A 148 -9.61 -12.81 -25.64
C ASP A 148 -9.29 -13.64 -24.37
N LEU A 149 -8.07 -13.54 -23.85
CA LEU A 149 -7.64 -14.12 -22.59
C LEU A 149 -7.58 -13.01 -21.52
N ALA A 150 -8.09 -13.36 -20.34
CA ALA A 150 -7.86 -12.57 -19.13
C ALA A 150 -6.38 -12.66 -18.75
N ASP A 151 -5.81 -11.57 -18.22
CA ASP A 151 -4.41 -11.56 -17.82
C ASP A 151 -4.19 -12.50 -16.61
N ASP A 152 -3.05 -13.18 -16.53
CA ASP A 152 -2.71 -14.01 -15.37
C ASP A 152 -2.30 -13.15 -14.17
N LEU A 153 -2.04 -11.86 -14.40
CA LEU A 153 -1.74 -10.86 -13.39
C LEU A 153 -2.91 -9.89 -13.21
N ARG A 154 -3.32 -9.68 -11.97
CA ARG A 154 -4.28 -8.65 -11.57
C ARG A 154 -3.56 -7.54 -10.82
N GLN A 155 -3.89 -6.30 -11.14
CA GLN A 155 -3.34 -5.15 -10.45
C GLN A 155 -4.45 -4.41 -9.72
N PHE A 156 -4.45 -4.52 -8.39
CA PHE A 156 -5.32 -3.73 -7.54
C PHE A 156 -4.68 -2.36 -7.32
N GLU A 157 -5.45 -1.30 -7.50
CA GLU A 157 -5.01 0.07 -7.29
C GLU A 157 -5.95 0.76 -6.31
N LEU A 158 -5.36 1.35 -5.26
CA LEU A 158 -6.04 2.26 -4.36
C LEU A 158 -5.76 3.69 -4.81
N SER A 159 -6.81 4.44 -5.10
CA SER A 159 -6.75 5.84 -5.49
C SER A 159 -7.58 6.73 -4.57
N LEU A 160 -7.08 7.93 -4.30
CA LEU A 160 -7.83 8.99 -3.65
C LEU A 160 -8.50 9.84 -4.71
N VAL A 161 -9.82 9.97 -4.66
CA VAL A 161 -10.58 10.81 -5.59
C VAL A 161 -10.94 12.12 -4.90
N LYS A 162 -10.52 13.23 -5.49
CA LYS A 162 -10.89 14.57 -5.01
C LYS A 162 -12.33 14.90 -5.35
N VAL A 163 -12.91 15.86 -4.62
CA VAL A 163 -14.19 16.50 -4.98
C VAL A 163 -14.15 17.09 -6.40
N SER A 164 -12.96 17.48 -6.89
CA SER A 164 -12.77 17.94 -8.28
C SER A 164 -12.78 16.83 -9.34
N GLY A 165 -12.91 15.56 -8.95
CA GLY A 165 -12.79 14.40 -9.84
C GLY A 165 -11.34 13.97 -10.15
N LYS A 166 -10.33 14.66 -9.64
CA LYS A 166 -8.92 14.28 -9.84
C LYS A 166 -8.61 13.02 -9.03
N ARG A 167 -8.10 11.98 -9.70
CA ARG A 167 -7.65 10.73 -9.08
C ARG A 167 -6.16 10.81 -8.74
N LEU A 168 -5.80 10.47 -7.51
CA LEU A 168 -4.43 10.39 -7.02
C LEU A 168 -4.13 9.00 -6.50
N ARG A 169 -3.24 8.30 -7.18
CA ARG A 169 -2.82 6.94 -6.81
C ARG A 169 -2.16 6.94 -5.43
N ILE A 170 -2.61 6.04 -4.56
CA ILE A 170 -2.07 5.82 -3.21
C ILE A 170 -1.16 4.59 -3.21
N ALA A 171 -1.69 3.45 -3.66
CA ALA A 171 -1.01 2.16 -3.60
C ALA A 171 -1.38 1.29 -4.80
N ARG A 172 -0.51 0.32 -5.11
CA ARG A 172 -0.78 -0.74 -6.08
C ARG A 172 -0.32 -2.09 -5.55
N VAL A 173 -1.15 -3.10 -5.72
CA VAL A 173 -0.89 -4.48 -5.29
C VAL A 173 -1.05 -5.39 -6.51
N PRO A 174 0.06 -5.76 -7.18
CA PRO A 174 0.02 -6.78 -8.21
C PRO A 174 -0.06 -8.16 -7.56
N VAL A 175 -1.01 -8.98 -8.00
CA VAL A 175 -1.18 -10.37 -7.57
C VAL A 175 -1.47 -11.26 -8.78
N PRO A 176 -1.06 -12.53 -8.77
CA PRO A 176 -1.55 -13.47 -9.77
C PRO A 176 -3.06 -13.67 -9.63
N ALA A 177 -3.76 -14.06 -10.70
CA ALA A 177 -5.22 -14.19 -10.72
C ALA A 177 -5.78 -15.13 -9.64
N PHE A 178 -5.05 -16.20 -9.28
CA PHE A 178 -5.46 -17.10 -8.18
C PHE A 178 -5.36 -16.46 -6.79
N GLY A 179 -4.67 -15.32 -6.65
CA GLY A 179 -4.46 -14.58 -5.41
C GLY A 179 -5.27 -13.29 -5.32
N GLU A 180 -6.34 -13.15 -6.12
CA GLU A 180 -7.19 -11.95 -6.18
C GLU A 180 -7.72 -11.50 -4.80
N THR A 181 -8.16 -12.44 -3.96
CA THR A 181 -8.67 -12.13 -2.61
C THR A 181 -7.59 -11.50 -1.73
N ASP A 182 -6.36 -12.03 -1.76
CA ASP A 182 -5.22 -11.46 -1.01
C ASP A 182 -4.83 -10.06 -1.52
N GLY A 183 -4.91 -9.84 -2.83
CA GLY A 183 -4.72 -8.53 -3.44
C GLY A 183 -5.75 -7.51 -3.00
N MET A 184 -7.03 -7.92 -2.95
CA MET A 184 -8.13 -7.10 -2.44
C MET A 184 -7.96 -6.80 -0.96
N ASP A 185 -7.71 -7.81 -0.12
CA ASP A 185 -7.57 -7.65 1.33
C ASP A 185 -6.44 -6.68 1.70
N ARG A 186 -5.29 -6.78 1.02
CA ARG A 186 -4.16 -5.83 1.15
C ARG A 186 -4.55 -4.41 0.79
N THR A 187 -5.25 -4.25 -0.31
CA THR A 187 -5.65 -2.93 -0.82
C THR A 187 -6.71 -2.31 0.10
N LEU A 188 -7.67 -3.11 0.54
CA LEU A 188 -8.75 -2.72 1.44
C LEU A 188 -8.23 -2.39 2.84
N ALA A 189 -7.29 -3.16 3.39
CA ALA A 189 -6.67 -2.87 4.68
C ALA A 189 -6.04 -1.47 4.71
N VAL A 190 -5.33 -1.09 3.65
CA VAL A 190 -4.76 0.26 3.52
C VAL A 190 -5.86 1.31 3.32
N GLY A 191 -6.87 1.01 2.50
CA GLY A 191 -8.03 1.88 2.30
C GLY A 191 -8.79 2.16 3.59
N GLN A 192 -9.06 1.14 4.41
CA GLN A 192 -9.72 1.23 5.71
C GLN A 192 -8.91 2.05 6.69
N ALA A 193 -7.59 1.84 6.74
CA ALA A 193 -6.71 2.65 7.59
C ALA A 193 -6.74 4.14 7.22
N ILE A 194 -6.72 4.47 5.92
CA ILE A 194 -6.81 5.86 5.46
C ILE A 194 -8.22 6.41 5.69
N SER A 195 -9.27 5.62 5.45
CA SER A 195 -10.67 6.00 5.70
C SER A 195 -10.91 6.31 7.18
N ALA A 196 -10.38 5.51 8.10
CA ALA A 196 -10.50 5.73 9.54
C ALA A 196 -9.83 7.05 10.00
N ILE A 197 -8.79 7.50 9.30
CA ILE A 197 -8.10 8.77 9.60
C ILE A 197 -8.82 9.95 8.95
N THR A 198 -9.25 9.79 7.69
CA THR A 198 -9.77 10.88 6.85
C THR A 198 -11.29 11.05 6.94
N GLY A 199 -12.02 10.03 7.36
CA GLY A 199 -13.49 9.94 7.28
C GLY A 199 -14.02 9.70 5.87
N ALA A 200 -13.16 9.54 4.86
CA ALA A 200 -13.60 9.38 3.47
C ALA A 200 -14.17 7.97 3.23
N PRO A 201 -15.31 7.84 2.51
CA PRO A 201 -15.88 6.53 2.19
C PRO A 201 -15.01 5.78 1.17
N ILE A 202 -15.05 4.45 1.21
CA ILE A 202 -14.36 3.56 0.26
C ILE A 202 -15.39 3.07 -0.77
N ARG A 203 -15.03 3.12 -2.04
CA ARG A 203 -15.77 2.51 -3.15
C ARG A 203 -15.04 1.29 -3.65
N LEU A 204 -15.76 0.17 -3.66
CA LEU A 204 -15.30 -1.10 -4.20
C LEU A 204 -15.53 -1.14 -5.72
N PRO A 205 -14.75 -1.95 -6.45
CA PRO A 205 -15.00 -2.24 -7.85
C PRO A 205 -16.32 -3.03 -8.02
N GLU A 206 -16.87 -2.99 -9.23
CA GLU A 206 -18.11 -3.70 -9.56
C GLU A 206 -17.97 -5.21 -9.30
N GLY A 207 -19.00 -5.82 -8.71
CA GLY A 207 -19.00 -7.26 -8.37
C GLY A 207 -18.30 -7.63 -7.06
N TRP A 208 -17.75 -6.66 -6.32
CA TRP A 208 -17.15 -6.88 -5.01
C TRP A 208 -18.00 -6.28 -3.89
N GLU A 209 -18.27 -7.08 -2.86
CA GLU A 209 -18.96 -6.64 -1.65
C GLU A 209 -18.08 -6.89 -0.43
N MET A 210 -18.08 -5.94 0.52
CA MET A 210 -17.45 -6.19 1.81
C MET A 210 -18.34 -7.13 2.61
N VAL A 211 -17.81 -8.30 2.90
CA VAL A 211 -18.46 -9.30 3.74
C VAL A 211 -17.70 -9.36 5.06
N GLU A 212 -18.37 -9.04 6.16
CA GLU A 212 -17.78 -9.19 7.49
C GLU A 212 -17.82 -10.67 7.87
N ILE A 213 -16.64 -11.25 8.08
CA ILE A 213 -16.50 -12.66 8.47
C ILE A 213 -16.10 -12.69 9.93
N ASP A 214 -16.86 -13.41 10.75
CA ASP A 214 -16.51 -13.64 12.15
C ASP A 214 -15.25 -14.50 12.21
N THR A 215 -14.19 -13.96 12.82
CA THR A 215 -12.87 -14.59 12.91
C THR A 215 -12.84 -15.82 13.81
N GLY A 216 -13.88 -16.05 14.63
CA GLY A 216 -14.01 -17.23 15.48
C GLY A 216 -14.69 -18.43 14.79
N THR A 217 -15.60 -18.18 13.84
CA THR A 217 -16.46 -19.21 13.23
C THR A 217 -16.26 -19.36 11.73
N GLY A 218 -15.65 -18.37 11.06
CA GLY A 218 -15.50 -18.35 9.61
C GLY A 218 -16.82 -18.15 8.86
N GLU A 219 -17.90 -17.83 9.58
CA GLU A 219 -19.21 -17.58 8.99
C GLU A 219 -19.35 -16.12 8.55
N ILE A 220 -20.09 -15.94 7.45
CA ILE A 220 -20.46 -14.63 6.94
C ILE A 220 -21.49 -14.02 7.90
N VAL A 221 -21.15 -12.90 8.53
CA VAL A 221 -22.11 -12.10 9.28
C VAL A 221 -23.05 -11.45 8.26
N SER A 222 -24.23 -12.03 8.08
CA SER A 222 -25.25 -11.45 7.21
C SER A 222 -25.60 -10.04 7.69
N PRO A 223 -25.75 -9.05 6.79
CA PRO A 223 -26.28 -7.73 7.14
C PRO A 223 -27.80 -7.88 7.35
N GLY A 224 -28.19 -8.53 8.44
CA GLY A 224 -29.56 -8.93 8.73
C GLY A 224 -30.11 -8.21 9.94
N LYS A 225 -30.80 -7.09 9.70
CA LYS A 225 -31.77 -6.43 10.59
C LYS A 225 -31.34 -6.31 12.05
N GLY A 226 -31.00 -5.08 12.45
CA GLY A 226 -31.14 -4.69 13.85
C GLY A 226 -32.54 -5.08 14.35
N SER A 227 -32.60 -6.18 15.09
CA SER A 227 -33.77 -6.60 15.83
C SER A 227 -34.01 -5.52 16.88
N LEU A 228 -34.97 -4.63 16.59
CA LEU A 228 -35.67 -3.90 17.63
C LEU A 228 -36.06 -4.92 18.72
N PRO A 229 -35.75 -4.65 20.00
CA PRO A 229 -36.21 -5.53 21.08
C PRO A 229 -37.74 -5.63 21.00
N PRO A 230 -38.32 -6.82 21.25
CA PRO A 230 -39.77 -6.99 21.22
C PRO A 230 -40.39 -6.03 22.24
N ALA A 231 -41.38 -5.26 21.76
CA ALA A 231 -42.16 -4.36 22.59
C ALA A 231 -42.90 -5.18 23.64
N ASP A 232 -42.43 -5.11 24.89
CA ASP A 232 -43.13 -5.73 26.00
C ASP A 232 -44.51 -5.08 26.17
N GLU A 233 -45.47 -5.97 26.07
CA GLU A 233 -46.91 -5.81 26.07
C GLU A 233 -47.38 -5.12 27.36
N LYS A 234 -48.04 -3.97 27.22
CA LYS A 234 -48.80 -3.31 28.29
C LYS A 234 -49.81 -4.30 28.88
N LYS A 235 -49.53 -4.87 30.05
CA LYS A 235 -50.56 -5.44 30.93
C LYS A 235 -51.35 -4.31 31.58
N GLU A 236 -52.38 -3.87 30.85
CA GLU A 236 -53.50 -3.10 31.37
C GLU A 236 -54.34 -4.02 32.29
N LYS A 237 -53.95 -4.11 33.57
CA LYS A 237 -54.82 -4.70 34.61
C LYS A 237 -55.87 -3.67 34.98
N ASN A 238 -56.98 -3.74 34.27
CA ASN A 238 -58.23 -3.09 34.61
C ASN A 238 -58.73 -3.64 35.95
N GLY A 239 -58.65 -2.84 37.01
CA GLY A 239 -59.18 -3.15 38.34
C GLY A 239 -60.15 -2.06 38.76
N ARG A 240 -61.46 -2.30 38.59
CA ARG A 240 -62.51 -1.52 39.26
C ARG A 240 -63.69 -2.41 39.67
N SER A 241 -63.97 -2.32 40.98
CA SER A 241 -65.21 -2.56 41.73
C SER A 241 -65.88 -3.95 41.70
N SER A 242 -65.87 -4.62 42.85
CA SER A 242 -67.08 -4.81 43.67
C SER A 242 -66.68 -4.81 45.14
#